data_AF-A0A4S8KU69-F1
#
_entry.id   AF-A0A4S8KU69-F1
#
_cell.length_a   1.000
_cell.length_b   1.000
_cell.length_c   1.000
_cell.angle_alpha   90.00
_cell.angle_beta   90.00
_cell.angle_gamma   90.00
#
_symmetry.space_group_name_H-M   'P 1'
#
loop_
_entity.id
_entity.type
_entity.pdbx_description
1 polymer ?
#
loop_
_entity_poly.entity_id
_entity_poly.type
_entity_poly.pdbx_seq_one_letter_code
_entity_poly.pdbx_strand_id
1 'polypeptide(L)'
;MLPYVFMRPRSMLGGDLHWIWKPYEIYQNVDLIYGVPALVEGDGFPNAQSLLNIVETFLNIAYLYYAHVAAWPPATLIGFTSAALTLAKTVLYWAQEYYCNYCATGQNTTSDLILYWIIPNGFWILVPTIIVYQLGQDLVEQLNLAAKVQATNKTK
;
A
#
# COMPACT_ATOMS: atom_id res chain seq x y z
N MET A 1 -9.37 -2.11 6.30
CA MET A 1 -9.43 -2.66 4.93
C MET A 1 -9.03 -4.14 4.88
N LEU A 2 -7.92 -4.54 5.51
CA LEU A 2 -7.39 -5.91 5.48
C LEU A 2 -8.38 -7.08 5.69
N PRO A 3 -9.16 -7.14 6.78
CA PRO A 3 -10.06 -8.29 6.99
C PRO A 3 -11.38 -8.14 6.22
N TYR A 4 -11.70 -6.94 5.72
CA TYR A 4 -12.94 -6.68 5.01
C TYR A 4 -13.04 -7.57 3.77
N VAL A 5 -11.99 -7.61 2.93
CA VAL A 5 -12.00 -8.35 1.66
C VAL A 5 -11.96 -9.88 1.89
N PHE A 6 -11.22 -10.35 2.90
CA PHE A 6 -11.11 -11.77 3.25
C PHE A 6 -12.36 -12.35 3.89
N MET A 7 -13.17 -11.52 4.55
CA MET A 7 -14.39 -11.96 5.23
C MET A 7 -15.66 -11.76 4.38
N ARG A 8 -15.52 -11.43 3.09
CA ARG A 8 -16.67 -11.37 2.16
C ARG A 8 -17.32 -12.76 2.04
N PRO A 9 -18.67 -12.86 2.04
CA PRO A 9 -19.65 -11.77 2.04
C PRO A 9 -20.05 -11.26 3.45
N ARG A 10 -19.58 -11.86 4.54
CA ARG A 10 -20.00 -11.53 5.92
C ARG A 10 -19.69 -10.09 6.34
N SER A 11 -18.62 -9.51 5.79
CA SER A 11 -18.19 -8.13 6.02
C SER A 11 -18.96 -7.08 5.18
N MET A 12 -19.63 -7.51 4.13
CA MET A 12 -20.32 -6.64 3.16
C MET A 12 -21.67 -6.17 3.69
N LEU A 13 -22.28 -5.19 3.01
CA LEU A 13 -23.60 -4.70 3.40
C LEU A 13 -24.61 -5.85 3.40
N GLY A 14 -25.32 -6.05 4.52
CA GLY A 14 -26.25 -7.18 4.71
C GLY A 14 -25.60 -8.44 5.32
N GLY A 15 -24.29 -8.48 5.50
CA GLY A 15 -23.58 -9.54 6.22
C GLY A 15 -23.65 -9.40 7.75
N ASP A 16 -23.47 -10.51 8.45
CA ASP A 16 -23.56 -10.57 9.92
C ASP A 16 -22.41 -9.85 10.65
N LEU A 17 -21.26 -9.69 9.99
CA LEU A 17 -20.10 -8.96 10.51
C LEU A 17 -19.99 -7.53 9.97
N HIS A 18 -20.95 -7.07 9.17
CA HIS A 18 -20.90 -5.77 8.50
C HIS A 18 -20.69 -4.60 9.47
N TRP A 19 -21.25 -4.68 10.67
CA TRP A 19 -21.17 -3.64 11.68
C TRP A 19 -19.72 -3.23 12.03
N ILE A 20 -18.75 -4.12 11.87
CA ILE A 20 -17.31 -3.84 12.07
C ILE A 20 -16.77 -2.93 10.96
N TRP A 21 -17.24 -3.10 9.73
CA TRP A 21 -16.79 -2.38 8.54
C TRP A 21 -17.81 -1.37 8.02
N LYS A 22 -18.75 -0.94 8.85
CA LYS A 22 -19.77 0.04 8.49
C LYS A 22 -19.20 1.31 7.83
N PRO A 23 -18.06 1.90 8.28
CA PRO A 23 -17.47 3.06 7.59
C PRO A 23 -17.02 2.77 6.15
N TYR A 24 -16.75 1.50 5.82
CA TYR A 24 -16.31 1.07 4.49
C TYR A 24 -17.47 0.76 3.53
N GLU A 25 -18.72 0.86 3.99
CA GLU A 25 -19.92 0.60 3.18
C GLU A 25 -19.93 1.41 1.88
N ILE A 26 -19.57 2.69 1.95
CA ILE A 26 -19.57 3.61 0.80
C ILE A 26 -18.66 3.11 -0.32
N TYR A 27 -17.51 2.53 0.03
CA TYR A 27 -16.52 2.05 -0.94
C TYR A 27 -17.02 0.84 -1.74
N GLN A 28 -18.03 0.09 -1.26
CA GLN A 28 -18.62 -1.01 -2.04
C GLN A 28 -19.33 -0.53 -3.31
N ASN A 29 -19.79 0.73 -3.30
CA ASN A 29 -20.55 1.33 -4.39
C ASN A 29 -19.67 2.29 -5.21
N VAL A 30 -18.74 2.98 -4.54
CA VAL A 30 -17.77 3.84 -5.23
C VAL A 30 -16.74 3.02 -5.99
N ASP A 31 -16.30 1.89 -5.45
CA ASP A 31 -15.21 1.14 -6.03
C ASP A 31 -15.54 -0.35 -6.03
N LEU A 32 -15.99 -0.83 -7.18
CA LEU A 32 -16.63 -2.13 -7.30
C LEU A 32 -15.67 -3.30 -7.04
N ILE A 33 -14.34 -3.06 -7.00
CA ILE A 33 -13.36 -4.06 -6.55
C ILE A 33 -13.63 -4.50 -5.09
N TYR A 34 -14.22 -3.62 -4.28
CA TYR A 34 -14.64 -3.90 -2.90
C TYR A 34 -16.11 -4.32 -2.79
N GLY A 35 -16.87 -4.21 -3.88
CA GLY A 35 -18.31 -4.47 -3.95
C GLY A 35 -18.68 -5.92 -4.29
N VAL A 36 -20.00 -6.13 -4.45
CA VAL A 36 -20.59 -7.44 -4.81
C VAL A 36 -20.16 -7.92 -6.19
N PRO A 37 -20.03 -7.06 -7.23
CA PRO A 37 -19.59 -7.49 -8.55
C PRO A 37 -18.28 -8.27 -8.53
N ALA A 38 -17.22 -7.72 -7.90
CA ALA A 38 -15.93 -8.38 -7.79
C ALA A 38 -15.96 -9.71 -7.03
N LEU A 39 -16.87 -9.86 -6.04
CA LEU A 39 -17.05 -11.13 -5.33
C LEU A 39 -17.68 -12.20 -6.24
N VAL A 40 -18.72 -11.83 -6.98
CA VAL A 40 -19.46 -12.74 -7.87
C VAL A 40 -18.61 -13.15 -9.07
N GLU A 41 -17.81 -12.23 -9.60
CA GLU A 41 -16.87 -12.47 -10.71
C GLU A 41 -15.66 -13.29 -10.27
N GLY A 42 -15.45 -13.48 -8.96
CA GLY A 42 -14.28 -14.19 -8.43
C GLY A 42 -12.98 -13.41 -8.64
N ASP A 43 -13.03 -12.08 -8.63
CA ASP A 43 -11.86 -11.24 -8.81
C ASP A 43 -10.88 -11.42 -7.64
N GLY A 44 -9.69 -11.93 -7.97
CA GLY A 44 -8.61 -12.17 -7.02
C GLY A 44 -7.81 -10.93 -6.67
N PHE A 45 -7.89 -9.86 -7.46
CA PHE A 45 -7.09 -8.65 -7.28
C PHE A 45 -7.29 -7.98 -5.91
N PRO A 46 -8.52 -7.76 -5.40
CA PRO A 46 -8.74 -7.17 -4.07
C PRO A 46 -8.10 -7.98 -2.94
N ASN A 47 -8.17 -9.32 -3.03
CA ASN A 47 -7.59 -10.21 -2.02
C ASN A 47 -6.06 -10.19 -2.09
N ALA A 48 -5.48 -10.15 -3.29
CA ALA A 48 -4.04 -10.04 -3.48
C ALA A 48 -3.50 -8.70 -2.93
N GLN A 49 -4.20 -7.59 -3.21
CA GLN A 49 -3.93 -6.27 -2.64
C GLN A 49 -3.98 -6.29 -1.10
N SER A 50 -5.00 -6.95 -0.54
CA SER A 50 -5.13 -7.13 0.90
C SER A 50 -3.97 -7.96 1.48
N LEU A 51 -3.55 -9.03 0.82
CA LEU A 51 -2.41 -9.82 1.28
C LEU A 51 -1.12 -8.98 1.34
N LEU A 52 -0.87 -8.14 0.34
CA LEU A 52 0.28 -7.23 0.35
C LEU A 52 0.22 -6.24 1.52
N ASN A 53 -0.96 -5.72 1.86
CA ASN A 53 -1.16 -4.88 3.05
C ASN A 53 -0.71 -5.59 4.35
N ILE A 54 -0.86 -6.92 4.46
CA ILE A 54 -0.39 -7.69 5.61
C ILE A 54 1.15 -7.65 5.66
N VAL A 55 1.78 -7.98 4.53
CA VAL A 55 3.24 -8.00 4.40
C VAL A 55 3.82 -6.62 4.72
N GLU A 56 3.26 -5.57 4.13
CA GLU A 56 3.67 -4.18 4.39
C GLU A 56 3.49 -3.80 5.86
N THR A 57 2.40 -4.24 6.51
CA THR A 57 2.19 -4.00 7.94
C THR A 57 3.30 -4.62 8.78
N PHE A 58 3.69 -5.86 8.48
CA PHE A 58 4.82 -6.51 9.17
C PHE A 58 6.15 -5.78 8.92
N LEU A 59 6.42 -5.35 7.69
CA LEU A 59 7.63 -4.60 7.36
C LEU A 59 7.66 -3.24 8.06
N ASN A 60 6.52 -2.54 8.14
CA ASN A 60 6.42 -1.26 8.84
C ASN A 60 6.67 -1.43 10.34
N ILE A 61 6.10 -2.46 10.98
CA ILE A 61 6.36 -2.77 12.40
C ILE A 61 7.85 -3.10 12.60
N ALA A 62 8.41 -3.94 11.73
CA ALA A 62 9.82 -4.30 11.79
C ALA A 62 10.72 -3.06 11.63
N TYR A 63 10.44 -2.19 10.67
CA TYR A 63 11.15 -0.93 10.47
C TYR A 63 11.12 -0.07 11.74
N LEU A 64 9.94 0.18 12.31
CA LEU A 64 9.80 1.02 13.50
C LEU A 64 10.57 0.45 14.69
N TYR A 65 10.51 -0.87 14.90
CA TYR A 65 11.26 -1.53 15.96
C TYR A 65 12.77 -1.42 15.74
N TYR A 66 13.25 -1.76 14.54
CA TYR A 66 14.68 -1.73 14.26
C TYR A 66 15.26 -0.32 14.22
N ALA A 67 14.50 0.66 13.74
CA ALA A 67 14.94 2.06 13.66
C ALA A 67 14.96 2.72 15.05
N HIS A 68 13.96 2.48 15.89
CA HIS A 68 13.75 3.27 17.12
C HIS A 68 14.00 2.52 18.43
N VAL A 69 13.99 1.19 18.42
CA VAL A 69 14.21 0.37 19.63
C VAL A 69 15.57 -0.31 19.57
N ALA A 70 15.83 -1.09 18.52
CA ALA A 70 17.10 -1.80 18.38
C ALA A 70 18.24 -0.90 17.86
N ALA A 71 17.91 0.27 17.30
CA ALA A 71 18.85 1.19 16.66
C ALA A 71 19.77 0.50 15.63
N TRP A 72 19.20 -0.42 14.85
CA TRP A 72 19.92 -1.20 13.85
C TRP A 72 20.06 -0.37 12.55
N PRO A 73 21.28 0.06 12.15
CA PRO A 73 21.45 0.99 11.03
C PRO A 73 20.84 0.51 9.69
N PRO A 74 20.88 -0.79 9.34
CA PRO A 74 20.22 -1.30 8.14
C PRO A 74 18.68 -1.25 8.15
N ALA A 75 18.03 -0.79 9.23
CA ALA A 75 16.58 -0.61 9.27
C ALA A 75 16.06 0.26 8.11
N THR A 76 16.84 1.23 7.64
CA THR A 76 16.53 2.06 6.46
C THR A 76 16.17 1.22 5.24
N LEU A 77 16.79 0.05 5.05
CA LEU A 77 16.46 -0.86 3.96
C LEU A 77 15.04 -1.43 4.09
N ILE A 78 14.64 -1.83 5.29
CA ILE A 78 13.28 -2.35 5.55
C ILE A 78 12.24 -1.26 5.29
N GLY A 79 12.48 -0.05 5.79
CA GLY A 79 11.58 1.09 5.58
C GLY A 79 11.46 1.45 4.10
N PHE A 80 12.59 1.50 3.39
CA PHE A 80 12.62 1.77 1.94
C PHE A 80 11.84 0.70 1.16
N THR A 81 12.08 -0.58 1.43
CA THR A 81 11.37 -1.68 0.75
C THR A 81 9.87 -1.64 1.03
N SER A 82 9.45 -1.42 2.28
CA SER A 82 8.04 -1.32 2.65
C SER A 82 7.33 -0.18 1.89
N ALA A 83 7.93 1.01 1.88
CA ALA A 83 7.37 2.17 1.19
C ALA A 83 7.34 1.98 -0.33
N ALA A 84 8.38 1.37 -0.91
CA ALA A 84 8.43 1.06 -2.34
C ALA A 84 7.35 0.05 -2.76
N LEU A 85 7.08 -0.97 -1.92
CA LEU A 85 5.98 -1.92 -2.15
C LEU A 85 4.63 -1.19 -2.12
N THR A 86 4.42 -0.30 -1.15
CA THR A 86 3.17 0.48 -1.05
C THR A 86 2.98 1.35 -2.29
N LEU A 87 4.04 2.03 -2.74
CA LEU A 87 4.01 2.84 -3.94
C LEU A 87 3.69 2.00 -5.18
N ALA A 88 4.44 0.91 -5.41
CA ALA A 88 4.27 0.05 -6.58
C ALA A 88 2.87 -0.57 -6.63
N LYS A 89 2.38 -1.03 -5.49
CA LYS A 89 1.03 -1.59 -5.33
C LYS A 89 -0.05 -0.56 -5.68
N THR A 90 0.08 0.68 -5.20
CA THR A 90 -0.90 1.75 -5.45
C THR A 90 -0.87 2.20 -6.92
N VAL A 91 0.32 2.27 -7.53
CA VAL A 91 0.45 2.54 -8.98
C VAL A 91 -0.16 1.41 -9.80
N LEU A 92 0.06 0.14 -9.41
CA LEU A 92 -0.56 -1.01 -10.07
C LEU A 92 -2.08 -0.94 -10.00
N TYR A 93 -2.64 -0.48 -8.87
CA TYR A 93 -4.07 -0.32 -8.72
C TYR A 93 -4.66 0.73 -9.69
N TRP A 94 -3.99 1.88 -9.85
CA TRP A 94 -4.37 2.86 -10.86
C TRP A 94 -4.23 2.33 -12.29
N ALA A 95 -3.14 1.60 -12.56
CA ALA A 95 -2.90 1.00 -13.87
C ALA A 95 -3.99 -0.03 -14.21
N GLN A 96 -4.41 -0.86 -13.25
CA GLN A 96 -5.48 -1.84 -13.46
C GLN A 96 -6.78 -1.17 -13.87
N GLU A 97 -7.20 -0.08 -13.21
CA GLU A 97 -8.39 0.68 -13.62
C GLU A 97 -8.24 1.27 -15.02
N TYR A 98 -7.08 1.83 -15.36
CA TYR A 98 -6.83 2.35 -16.70
C TYR A 98 -6.92 1.26 -17.79
N TYR A 99 -6.29 0.10 -17.56
CA TYR A 99 -6.23 -0.99 -18.55
C TYR A 99 -7.54 -1.78 -18.66
N CYS A 100 -8.40 -1.77 -17.63
CA CYS A 100 -9.72 -2.38 -17.71
C CYS A 100 -10.82 -1.40 -18.18
N ASN A 101 -10.45 -0.21 -18.66
CA ASN A 101 -11.37 0.86 -19.06
C ASN A 101 -12.31 1.32 -17.93
N TYR A 102 -11.76 1.57 -16.73
CA TYR A 102 -12.48 2.03 -15.55
C TYR A 102 -13.59 1.08 -15.13
N CYS A 103 -13.31 -0.23 -15.16
CA CYS A 103 -14.28 -1.29 -14.89
C CYS A 103 -14.89 -1.22 -13.48
N ALA A 104 -14.16 -0.73 -12.48
CA ALA A 104 -14.66 -0.67 -11.11
C ALA A 104 -15.03 0.74 -10.64
N THR A 105 -14.56 1.77 -11.33
CA THR A 105 -14.74 3.18 -10.92
C THR A 105 -15.48 4.03 -11.95
N GLY A 106 -15.72 3.53 -13.16
CA GLY A 106 -16.30 4.29 -14.28
C GLY A 106 -17.78 4.64 -14.10
N GLN A 107 -18.48 3.94 -13.20
CA GLN A 107 -19.89 4.21 -12.87
C GLN A 107 -20.09 5.46 -12.00
N ASN A 108 -19.02 6.00 -11.41
CA ASN A 108 -19.13 7.10 -10.44
C ASN A 108 -19.39 8.45 -11.09
N THR A 109 -19.99 9.36 -10.32
CA THR A 109 -19.93 10.79 -10.65
C THR A 109 -18.49 11.28 -10.56
N THR A 110 -18.14 12.32 -11.33
CA THR A 110 -16.79 12.91 -11.28
C THR A 110 -16.41 13.37 -9.87
N SER A 111 -17.36 13.90 -9.10
CA SER A 111 -17.13 14.35 -7.73
C SER A 111 -16.83 13.18 -6.77
N ASP A 112 -17.59 12.09 -6.85
CA ASP A 112 -17.36 10.91 -6.00
C ASP A 112 -16.03 10.24 -6.34
N LEU A 113 -15.71 10.13 -7.63
CA LEU A 113 -14.42 9.63 -8.10
C LEU A 113 -13.25 10.44 -7.54
N ILE A 114 -13.33 11.78 -7.59
CA ILE A 114 -12.27 12.64 -7.07
C ILE A 114 -12.14 12.48 -5.56
N LEU A 115 -13.25 12.58 -4.83
CA LEU A 115 -13.25 12.66 -3.36
C LEU A 115 -12.88 11.32 -2.71
N TYR A 116 -13.45 10.22 -3.18
CA TYR A 116 -13.34 8.92 -2.53
C TYR A 116 -12.27 8.02 -3.14
N TRP A 117 -11.88 8.25 -4.41
CA TRP A 117 -10.90 7.41 -5.09
C TRP A 117 -9.58 8.16 -5.38
N ILE A 118 -9.62 9.29 -6.07
CA ILE A 118 -8.39 10.00 -6.50
C ILE A 118 -7.62 10.58 -5.31
N ILE A 119 -8.27 11.35 -4.44
CA ILE A 119 -7.58 12.02 -3.33
C ILE A 119 -6.96 10.99 -2.36
N PRO A 120 -7.69 9.96 -1.89
CA PRO A 120 -7.13 8.98 -0.96
C PRO A 120 -5.99 8.16 -1.57
N ASN A 121 -6.16 7.67 -2.81
CA ASN A 121 -5.09 6.91 -3.46
C ASN A 121 -3.90 7.80 -3.87
N GLY A 122 -4.15 9.05 -4.27
CA GLY A 122 -3.11 10.04 -4.57
C GLY A 122 -2.25 10.34 -3.35
N PHE A 123 -2.85 10.42 -2.16
CA PHE A 123 -2.10 10.53 -0.90
C PHE A 123 -1.19 9.31 -0.68
N TRP A 124 -1.69 8.09 -0.97
CA TRP A 124 -0.92 6.85 -0.92
C TRP A 124 0.14 6.69 -2.02
N ILE A 125 0.17 7.57 -3.02
CA ILE A 125 1.29 7.69 -3.95
C ILE A 125 2.29 8.71 -3.42
N LEU A 126 1.81 9.88 -3.01
CA LEU A 126 2.66 11.00 -2.58
C LEU A 126 3.49 10.66 -1.35
N VAL A 127 2.87 10.14 -0.29
CA VAL A 127 3.58 9.88 0.97
C VAL A 127 4.66 8.81 0.81
N PRO A 128 4.38 7.61 0.25
CA PRO A 128 5.42 6.62 0.03
C PRO A 128 6.52 7.10 -0.92
N THR A 129 6.20 7.93 -1.92
CA THR A 129 7.24 8.52 -2.80
C THR A 129 8.23 9.36 -2.01
N ILE A 130 7.77 10.19 -1.08
CA ILE A 130 8.64 11.00 -0.22
C ILE A 130 9.50 10.10 0.68
N ILE A 131 8.90 9.05 1.26
CA ILE A 131 9.63 8.11 2.13
C ILE A 131 10.71 7.36 1.34
N VAL A 132 10.37 6.83 0.17
CA VAL A 132 11.31 6.15 -0.74
C VAL A 132 12.44 7.09 -1.13
N TYR A 133 12.14 8.35 -1.44
CA TYR A 133 13.15 9.34 -1.78
C TYR A 133 14.12 9.57 -0.61
N GLN A 134 13.59 9.86 0.59
CA GLN A 134 14.42 10.16 1.76
C GLN A 134 15.26 8.95 2.19
N LEU A 135 14.64 7.79 2.41
CA LEU A 135 15.36 6.58 2.84
C LEU A 135 16.32 6.09 1.74
N GLY A 136 16.00 6.35 0.48
CA GLY A 136 16.90 6.07 -0.64
C GLY A 136 18.17 6.92 -0.62
N GLN A 137 18.06 8.22 -0.31
CA GLN A 137 19.24 9.08 -0.11
C GLN A 137 20.10 8.59 1.06
N ASP A 138 19.48 8.27 2.20
CA ASP A 138 20.17 7.77 3.38
C ASP A 138 20.92 6.46 3.09
N LEU A 139 20.33 5.54 2.32
CA LEU A 139 20.99 4.30 1.89
C LEU A 139 22.20 4.57 1.00
N VAL A 140 22.06 5.47 0.01
CA VAL A 140 23.16 5.84 -0.89
C VAL A 140 24.32 6.47 -0.12
N GLU A 141 24.02 7.35 0.84
CA GLU A 141 25.04 7.96 1.69
C GLU A 141 25.80 6.91 2.51
N GLN A 142 25.10 5.99 3.16
CA GLN A 142 25.72 4.90 3.94
C GLN A 142 26.64 4.03 3.07
N LEU A 143 26.22 3.69 1.86
CA LEU A 143 27.02 2.91 0.91
C LEU A 143 28.30 3.66 0.49
N ASN A 144 28.18 4.95 0.21
CA ASN A 144 29.32 5.78 -0.16
C ASN A 144 30.32 5.94 1.00
N LEU A 145 29.84 6.10 2.23
CA LEU A 145 30.69 6.15 3.42
C LEU A 145 31.43 4.83 3.64
N ALA A 146 30.73 3.69 3.54
CA ALA A 146 31.34 2.38 3.65
C ALA A 146 32.45 2.15 2.60
N ALA A 147 32.21 2.56 1.35
CA ALA A 147 33.18 2.47 0.27
C ALA A 147 34.45 3.31 0.56
N LYS A 148 34.28 4.54 1.06
CA LYS A 148 35.41 5.41 1.45
C LYS A 148 36.26 4.80 2.57
N VAL A 149 35.62 4.28 3.62
CA VAL A 149 36.33 3.65 4.74
C VAL A 149 37.13 2.42 4.28
N GLN A 150 36.54 1.58 3.43
CA GLN A 150 37.25 0.44 2.85
C GLN A 150 38.45 0.86 2.00
N ALA A 151 38.31 1.93 1.20
CA ALA A 151 39.42 2.45 0.40
C ALA A 151 40.57 2.93 1.30
N THR A 152 40.28 3.72 2.35
CA THR A 152 41.28 4.19 3.31
C THR A 152 42.01 3.05 4.04
N ASN A 153 41.30 1.98 4.39
CA ASN A 153 41.89 0.83 5.07
C ASN A 153 42.81 0.00 4.16
N LYS A 154 42.63 0.03 2.83
CA LYS A 154 43.52 -0.64 1.87
C LYS A 154 44.82 0.13 1.61
N THR A 155 44.83 1.43 1.87
CA THR A 155 46.00 2.30 1.66
C THR A 155 46.92 2.37 2.90
N LYS A 156 46.48 1.83 4.04
CA LYS A 156 47.28 1.65 5.26
C LYS A 156 47.86 0.25 5.31
#